data_AF-A0A7R9BBP5-F1
#
_entry.id   AF-A0A7R9BBP5-F1
#
_cell.length_a   1.000
_cell.length_b   1.000
_cell.length_c   1.000
_cell.angle_alpha   90.00
_cell.angle_beta   90.00
_cell.angle_gamma   90.00
#
_symmetry.space_group_name_H-M   'P 1'
#
loop_
_entity.id
_entity.type
_entity.pdbx_description
1 polymer ?
#
loop_
_entity_poly.entity_id
_entity_poly.type
_entity_poly.pdbx_seq_one_letter_code
_entity_poly.pdbx_strand_id
1 'polypeptide(L)'
;MKLCTFLKSRLDSVRRVTRETLQQIMVALGPSHLATLVKEMMALLTRGFEVHVLVYTVHSVMVALKGMFKAGDIDGCLQDILEVCQKDLFGSLAEEKEVVKIARNVQEARSTKSFHTFSLLAQFISDSCLTDLLLPLKQILTSSFSHKTISRVSECLRHVVMGVTDNTFVSVESLLIFTYGVTSDSIPELTSAVKKKELTPTQREKLSRRQVDTFIIPAAPRTRSGYSGAQSGSGPESFTRMYGAITATAKVSTNTNAHVLVEFGLRLFHTLLKKERLRSGDYRGFVDPLVPMITNCLSAPQVKV
;
A
#
# COMPACT_ATOMS: atom_id res chain seq x y z
N MET A 1 -27.93 -5.56 0.35
CA MET A 1 -28.28 -6.17 1.66
C MET A 1 -28.77 -5.15 2.69
N LYS A 2 -30.01 -5.25 3.22
CA LYS A 2 -30.53 -4.30 4.24
C LYS A 2 -29.76 -4.36 5.57
N LEU A 3 -29.16 -5.49 5.93
CA LEU A 3 -28.41 -5.66 7.18
C LEU A 3 -27.20 -4.70 7.26
N CYS A 4 -26.51 -4.47 6.15
CA CYS A 4 -25.34 -3.58 6.11
C CYS A 4 -25.68 -2.11 6.41
N THR A 5 -26.95 -1.68 6.31
CA THR A 5 -27.32 -0.30 6.65
C THR A 5 -27.25 -0.05 8.15
N PHE A 6 -27.41 -1.08 8.99
CA PHE A 6 -27.27 -0.95 10.45
C PHE A 6 -25.84 -0.63 10.89
N LEU A 7 -24.84 -0.92 10.06
CA LEU A 7 -23.44 -0.52 10.30
C LEU A 7 -23.25 1.01 10.26
N LYS A 8 -24.18 1.76 9.66
CA LYS A 8 -24.18 3.23 9.68
C LYS A 8 -24.62 3.81 11.02
N SER A 9 -25.17 2.99 11.91
CA SER A 9 -25.63 3.43 13.23
C SER A 9 -24.49 4.01 14.05
N ARG A 10 -24.76 5.10 14.77
CA ARG A 10 -23.83 5.71 15.72
C ARG A 10 -23.66 4.86 16.99
N LEU A 11 -24.64 4.01 17.30
CA LEU A 11 -24.60 3.13 18.46
C LEU A 11 -23.66 1.94 18.21
N ASP A 12 -22.64 1.81 19.06
CA ASP A 12 -21.67 0.71 18.99
C ASP A 12 -22.32 -0.66 19.15
N SER A 13 -23.28 -0.79 20.07
CA SER A 13 -24.04 -2.02 20.31
C SER A 13 -24.74 -2.53 19.04
N VAL A 14 -25.38 -1.64 18.29
CA VAL A 14 -26.05 -1.98 17.02
C VAL A 14 -25.02 -2.45 15.99
N ARG A 15 -23.88 -1.75 15.86
CA ARG A 15 -22.81 -2.16 14.93
C ARG A 15 -22.23 -3.51 15.31
N ARG A 16 -22.01 -3.78 16.59
CA ARG A 16 -21.48 -5.05 17.09
C ARG A 16 -22.40 -6.22 16.79
N VAL A 17 -23.68 -6.13 17.16
CA VAL A 17 -24.67 -7.17 16.87
C VAL A 17 -24.78 -7.43 15.37
N THR A 18 -24.83 -6.36 14.57
CA THR A 18 -24.85 -6.48 13.10
C THR A 18 -23.61 -7.23 12.57
N ARG A 19 -22.43 -6.95 13.13
CA ARG A 19 -21.17 -7.61 12.76
C ARG A 19 -21.15 -9.09 13.13
N GLU A 20 -21.66 -9.44 14.30
CA GLU A 20 -21.76 -10.82 14.77
C GLU A 20 -22.76 -11.61 13.89
N THR A 21 -23.90 -11.01 13.54
CA THR A 21 -24.85 -11.59 12.60
C THR A 21 -24.24 -11.76 11.20
N LEU A 22 -23.51 -10.77 10.69
CA LEU A 22 -22.81 -10.86 9.40
C LEU A 22 -21.78 -11.99 9.39
N GLN A 23 -21.04 -12.21 10.49
CA GLN A 23 -20.12 -13.34 10.62
C GLN A 23 -20.86 -14.68 10.50
N GLN A 24 -21.97 -14.85 11.23
CA GLN A 24 -22.76 -16.08 11.17
C GLN A 24 -23.34 -16.34 9.78
N ILE A 25 -23.87 -15.30 9.12
CA ILE A 25 -24.37 -15.39 7.74
C ILE A 25 -23.25 -15.80 6.80
N MET A 26 -22.07 -15.17 6.92
CA MET A 26 -20.94 -15.50 6.05
C MET A 26 -20.39 -16.90 6.28
N VAL A 27 -20.35 -17.37 7.53
CA VAL A 27 -19.99 -18.75 7.84
C VAL A 27 -20.98 -19.74 7.20
N ALA A 28 -22.28 -19.40 7.16
CA ALA A 28 -23.29 -20.24 6.50
C ALA A 28 -23.21 -20.20 4.95
N LEU A 29 -22.93 -19.03 4.36
CA LEU A 29 -22.83 -18.85 2.90
C LEU A 29 -21.48 -19.29 2.30
N GLY A 30 -20.41 -19.22 3.09
CA GLY A 30 -19.05 -19.53 2.70
C GLY A 30 -18.27 -18.37 2.03
N PRO A 31 -16.96 -18.59 1.76
CA PRO A 31 -16.05 -17.56 1.25
C PRO A 31 -16.37 -16.99 -0.13
N SER A 32 -17.03 -17.75 -1.01
CA SER A 32 -17.36 -17.32 -2.37
C SER A 32 -18.23 -16.05 -2.43
N HIS A 33 -19.03 -15.81 -1.39
CA HIS A 33 -19.90 -14.63 -1.28
C HIS A 33 -19.19 -13.41 -0.70
N LEU A 34 -17.92 -13.54 -0.26
CA LEU A 34 -17.17 -12.46 0.38
C LEU A 34 -16.98 -11.27 -0.58
N ALA A 35 -16.67 -11.53 -1.86
CA ALA A 35 -16.48 -10.48 -2.86
C ALA A 35 -17.74 -9.61 -3.01
N THR A 36 -18.91 -10.24 -3.09
CA THR A 36 -20.20 -9.53 -3.20
C THR A 36 -20.49 -8.73 -1.93
N LEU A 37 -20.22 -9.30 -0.75
CA LEU A 37 -20.40 -8.59 0.52
C LEU A 37 -19.50 -7.34 0.60
N VAL A 38 -18.21 -7.46 0.27
CA VAL A 38 -17.25 -6.36 0.33
C VAL A 38 -17.68 -5.23 -0.60
N LYS A 39 -18.06 -5.54 -1.85
CA LYS A 39 -18.55 -4.55 -2.83
C LYS A 39 -19.80 -3.81 -2.33
N GLU A 40 -20.78 -4.54 -1.80
CA GLU A 40 -21.98 -3.95 -1.21
C GLU A 40 -21.66 -3.05 -0.02
N MET A 41 -20.76 -3.49 0.86
CA MET A 41 -20.36 -2.70 2.02
C MET A 41 -19.59 -1.43 1.62
N MET A 42 -18.71 -1.50 0.61
CA MET A 42 -18.01 -0.34 0.06
C MET A 42 -18.97 0.69 -0.55
N ALA A 43 -20.00 0.23 -1.26
CA ALA A 43 -21.02 1.11 -1.82
C ALA A 43 -21.86 1.81 -0.74
N LEU A 44 -22.06 1.16 0.41
CA LEU A 44 -22.89 1.69 1.49
C LEU A 44 -22.12 2.62 2.44
N LEU A 45 -20.90 2.24 2.83
CA LEU A 45 -20.12 2.88 3.91
C LEU A 45 -19.05 3.83 3.34
N THR A 46 -19.48 5.01 2.88
CA THR A 46 -18.62 5.94 2.15
C THR A 46 -18.16 7.14 2.97
N ARG A 47 -18.76 7.40 4.15
CA ARG A 47 -18.47 8.60 4.95
C ARG A 47 -17.38 8.34 5.98
N GLY A 48 -16.51 9.32 6.24
CA GLY A 48 -15.47 9.35 7.29
C GLY A 48 -15.35 8.13 8.21
N PHE A 49 -16.07 8.16 9.33
CA PHE A 49 -16.04 7.09 10.33
C PHE A 49 -16.61 5.74 9.84
N GLU A 50 -17.53 5.74 8.87
CA GLU A 50 -18.12 4.54 8.28
C GLU A 50 -17.07 3.70 7.56
N VAL A 51 -16.03 4.32 7.00
CA VAL A 51 -14.91 3.61 6.37
C VAL A 51 -14.08 2.85 7.42
N HIS A 52 -13.92 3.39 8.63
CA HIS A 52 -13.28 2.63 9.72
C HIS A 52 -14.15 1.44 10.17
N VAL A 53 -15.47 1.64 10.22
CA VAL A 53 -16.42 0.55 10.49
C VAL A 53 -16.34 -0.52 9.40
N LEU A 54 -16.23 -0.12 8.12
CA LEU A 54 -16.07 -0.99 6.97
C LEU A 54 -14.83 -1.89 7.14
N VAL A 55 -13.66 -1.28 7.31
CA VAL A 55 -12.38 -1.99 7.49
C VAL A 55 -12.46 -3.00 8.64
N TYR A 56 -12.94 -2.55 9.80
CA TYR A 56 -13.05 -3.42 10.97
C TYR A 56 -14.02 -4.58 10.72
N THR A 57 -15.13 -4.32 10.04
CA THR A 57 -16.13 -5.36 9.73
C THR A 57 -15.60 -6.37 8.72
N VAL A 58 -14.97 -5.90 7.64
CA VAL A 58 -14.32 -6.77 6.64
C VAL A 58 -13.28 -7.65 7.32
N HIS A 59 -12.41 -7.08 8.16
CA HIS A 59 -11.45 -7.84 8.94
C HIS A 59 -12.11 -8.91 9.82
N SER A 60 -13.15 -8.53 10.57
CA SER A 60 -13.87 -9.44 11.47
C SER A 60 -14.53 -10.60 10.73
N VAL A 61 -15.12 -10.35 9.56
CA VAL A 61 -15.72 -11.38 8.71
C VAL A 61 -14.65 -12.32 8.17
N MET A 62 -13.53 -11.79 7.68
CA MET A 62 -12.43 -12.62 7.18
C MET A 62 -11.84 -13.50 8.29
N VAL A 63 -11.70 -12.98 9.51
CA VAL A 63 -11.23 -13.77 10.66
C VAL A 63 -12.18 -14.93 10.96
N ALA A 64 -13.50 -14.70 10.91
CA ALA A 64 -14.50 -15.76 11.10
C ALA A 64 -14.43 -16.83 9.98
N LEU A 65 -14.08 -16.44 8.76
CA LEU A 65 -13.94 -17.33 7.61
C LEU A 65 -12.57 -18.02 7.50
N LYS A 66 -11.61 -17.70 8.39
CA LYS A 66 -10.21 -18.15 8.31
C LYS A 66 -10.07 -19.66 8.11
N GLY A 67 -10.93 -20.47 8.73
CA GLY A 67 -10.89 -21.94 8.64
C GLY A 67 -11.57 -22.54 7.40
N MET A 68 -12.23 -21.72 6.57
CA MET A 68 -13.04 -22.18 5.44
C MET A 68 -12.46 -21.78 4.08
N PHE A 69 -11.46 -20.88 4.05
CA PHE A 69 -10.86 -20.39 2.81
C PHE A 69 -10.14 -21.50 2.05
N LYS A 70 -10.35 -21.50 0.73
CA LYS A 70 -9.58 -22.28 -0.24
C LYS A 70 -8.72 -21.35 -1.09
N ALA A 71 -7.75 -21.94 -1.79
CA ALA A 71 -6.95 -21.21 -2.77
C ALA A 71 -7.86 -20.50 -3.78
N GLY A 72 -7.64 -19.20 -3.98
CA GLY A 72 -8.37 -18.40 -4.98
C GLY A 72 -9.65 -17.72 -4.49
N ASP A 73 -10.18 -18.06 -3.31
CA ASP A 73 -11.38 -17.43 -2.77
C ASP A 73 -11.18 -15.92 -2.49
N ILE A 74 -9.95 -15.54 -2.10
CA ILE A 74 -9.60 -14.15 -1.80
C ILE A 74 -9.26 -13.35 -3.07
N ASP A 75 -8.74 -13.99 -4.11
CA ASP A 75 -8.19 -13.30 -5.29
C ASP A 75 -9.23 -12.37 -5.95
N GLY A 76 -10.49 -12.83 -6.05
CA GLY A 76 -11.59 -12.04 -6.62
C GLY A 76 -12.02 -10.81 -5.82
N CYS A 77 -11.65 -10.72 -4.54
CA CYS A 77 -11.94 -9.58 -3.66
C CYS A 77 -10.68 -8.84 -3.18
N LEU A 78 -9.50 -9.29 -3.60
CA LEU A 78 -8.21 -8.76 -3.14
C LEU A 78 -8.11 -7.26 -3.42
N GLN A 79 -8.42 -6.83 -4.65
CA GLN A 79 -8.33 -5.42 -5.06
C GLN A 79 -9.28 -4.53 -4.25
N ASP A 80 -10.52 -4.99 -4.03
CA ASP A 80 -11.52 -4.25 -3.26
C ASP A 80 -11.07 -4.08 -1.79
N ILE A 81 -10.55 -5.15 -1.17
CA ILE A 81 -10.07 -5.10 0.22
C ILE A 81 -8.80 -4.25 0.32
N LEU A 82 -7.91 -4.32 -0.66
CA LEU A 82 -6.71 -3.49 -0.73
C LEU A 82 -7.04 -2.01 -0.85
N GLU A 83 -8.03 -1.64 -1.67
CA GLU A 83 -8.49 -0.26 -1.78
C GLU A 83 -9.02 0.27 -0.44
N VAL A 84 -9.82 -0.53 0.25
CA VAL A 84 -10.36 -0.19 1.58
C VAL A 84 -9.24 -0.02 2.61
N CYS A 85 -8.27 -0.93 2.64
CA CYS A 85 -7.13 -0.84 3.55
C CYS A 85 -6.24 0.37 3.25
N GLN A 86 -6.05 0.71 1.97
CA GLN A 86 -5.29 1.90 1.55
C GLN A 86 -5.98 3.20 1.99
N LYS A 87 -7.29 3.31 1.81
CA LYS A 87 -8.05 4.49 2.27
C LYS A 87 -7.95 4.68 3.79
N ASP A 88 -7.94 3.59 4.56
CA ASP A 88 -7.80 3.63 6.03
C ASP A 88 -6.38 3.96 6.51
N LEU A 89 -5.35 3.50 5.80
CA LEU A 89 -3.96 3.65 6.22
C LEU A 89 -3.25 4.88 5.64
N PHE A 90 -3.60 5.31 4.44
CA PHE A 90 -2.87 6.34 3.70
C PHE A 90 -3.78 7.46 3.16
N GLY A 91 -5.10 7.33 3.29
CA GLY A 91 -6.05 8.37 2.92
C GLY A 91 -6.18 9.47 3.97
N SER A 92 -7.04 10.46 3.69
CA SER A 92 -7.38 11.54 4.64
C SER A 92 -7.89 11.03 5.99
N LEU A 93 -8.52 9.85 5.99
CA LEU A 93 -9.00 9.16 7.18
C LEU A 93 -7.87 8.71 8.12
N ALA A 94 -6.68 8.46 7.58
CA ALA A 94 -5.52 8.12 8.37
C ALA A 94 -5.06 9.30 9.23
N GLU A 95 -5.24 10.54 8.74
CA GLU A 95 -4.94 11.78 9.45
C GLU A 95 -6.03 12.07 10.51
N GLU A 96 -7.29 11.75 10.21
CA GLU A 96 -8.40 11.86 11.18
C GLU A 96 -8.18 10.98 12.43
N LYS A 97 -7.58 9.79 12.27
CA LYS A 97 -7.20 8.92 13.42
C LYS A 97 -6.16 9.56 14.34
N GLU A 98 -5.31 10.45 13.82
CA GLU A 98 -4.31 11.17 14.64
C GLU A 98 -4.95 12.28 15.49
N VAL A 99 -6.17 12.71 15.15
CA VAL A 99 -6.94 13.65 15.98
C VAL A 99 -7.54 12.88 17.17
N VAL A 100 -6.93 13.04 18.34
CA VAL A 100 -7.30 12.36 19.60
C VAL A 100 -8.81 12.44 19.93
N LYS A 101 -9.48 13.54 19.55
CA LYS A 101 -10.94 13.70 19.71
C LYS A 101 -11.76 12.72 18.86
N ILE A 102 -11.31 12.37 17.65
CA ILE A 102 -12.00 11.45 16.73
C ILE A 102 -11.77 9.99 17.15
N ALA A 103 -10.52 9.65 17.48
CA ALA A 103 -10.18 8.34 18.06
C ALA A 103 -10.98 8.06 19.35
N ARG A 104 -11.28 9.09 20.15
CA ARG A 104 -12.09 8.93 21.37
C ARG A 104 -13.53 8.48 21.08
N ASN A 105 -14.14 8.89 19.96
CA ASN A 105 -15.58 8.71 19.73
C ASN A 105 -15.98 7.37 19.10
N VAL A 106 -15.07 6.67 18.42
CA VAL A 106 -15.39 5.42 17.71
C VAL A 106 -14.32 4.37 17.99
N GLN A 107 -14.71 3.23 18.57
CA GLN A 107 -13.79 2.15 18.94
C GLN A 107 -13.06 1.60 17.72
N GLU A 108 -13.73 1.54 16.57
CA GLU A 108 -13.16 1.10 15.31
C GLU A 108 -12.09 2.06 14.76
N ALA A 109 -12.16 3.36 15.08
CA ALA A 109 -11.12 4.31 14.71
C ALA A 109 -9.85 4.18 15.58
N ARG A 110 -9.97 3.62 16.79
CA ARG A 110 -8.82 3.37 17.69
C ARG A 110 -7.97 2.18 17.26
N SER A 111 -8.57 1.18 16.62
CA SER A 111 -7.87 -0.04 16.22
C SER A 111 -7.55 -0.03 14.74
N THR A 112 -6.28 0.05 14.39
CA THR A 112 -5.78 -0.10 13.01
C THR A 112 -5.74 -1.58 12.61
N LYS A 113 -6.92 -2.17 12.39
CA LYS A 113 -7.04 -3.57 11.95
C LYS A 113 -6.49 -3.83 10.55
N SER A 114 -6.34 -2.79 9.73
CA SER A 114 -5.81 -2.87 8.36
C SER A 114 -4.48 -3.62 8.26
N PHE A 115 -3.54 -3.42 9.19
CA PHE A 115 -2.26 -4.16 9.20
C PHE A 115 -2.45 -5.67 9.34
N HIS A 116 -3.36 -6.08 10.23
CA HIS A 116 -3.72 -7.50 10.39
C HIS A 116 -4.50 -8.04 9.19
N THR A 117 -5.30 -7.21 8.52
CA THR A 117 -5.97 -7.58 7.27
C THR A 117 -4.96 -7.89 6.16
N PHE A 118 -3.87 -7.11 6.02
CA PHE A 118 -2.78 -7.44 5.09
C PHE A 118 -2.16 -8.81 5.38
N SER A 119 -1.91 -9.13 6.66
CA SER A 119 -1.41 -10.45 7.06
C SER A 119 -2.39 -11.56 6.72
N LEU A 120 -3.70 -11.33 6.91
CA LEU A 120 -4.72 -12.32 6.61
C LEU A 120 -4.87 -12.54 5.10
N LEU A 121 -4.87 -11.47 4.29
CA LEU A 121 -4.85 -11.58 2.83
C LEU A 121 -3.65 -12.41 2.36
N ALA A 122 -2.46 -12.02 2.81
CA ALA A 122 -1.21 -12.70 2.47
C ALA A 122 -1.18 -14.21 2.80
N GLN A 123 -1.97 -14.64 3.78
CA GLN A 123 -2.07 -16.05 4.19
C GLN A 123 -2.90 -16.92 3.22
N PHE A 124 -3.83 -16.33 2.46
CA PHE A 124 -4.81 -17.09 1.65
C PHE A 124 -4.80 -16.74 0.14
N ILE A 125 -3.95 -15.81 -0.29
CA ILE A 125 -3.76 -15.49 -1.71
C ILE A 125 -3.07 -16.62 -2.49
N SER A 126 -3.35 -16.68 -3.80
CA SER A 126 -2.60 -17.50 -4.75
C SER A 126 -1.27 -16.86 -5.14
N ASP A 127 -0.40 -17.65 -5.79
CA ASP A 127 0.90 -17.23 -6.31
C ASP A 127 0.78 -16.04 -7.28
N SER A 128 -0.22 -16.06 -8.17
CA SER A 128 -0.48 -15.00 -9.15
C SER A 128 -0.78 -13.63 -8.52
N CYS A 129 -1.28 -13.60 -7.29
CA CYS A 129 -1.70 -12.38 -6.61
C CYS A 129 -0.64 -11.83 -5.63
N LEU A 130 0.53 -12.46 -5.50
CA LEU A 130 1.61 -11.98 -4.63
C LEU A 130 2.13 -10.60 -5.06
N THR A 131 2.25 -10.37 -6.37
CA THR A 131 2.66 -9.08 -6.93
C THR A 131 1.57 -8.02 -6.78
N ASP A 132 0.31 -8.40 -6.97
CA ASP A 132 -0.86 -7.53 -6.79
C ASP A 132 -0.97 -6.99 -5.36
N LEU A 133 -0.55 -7.77 -4.36
CA LEU A 133 -0.51 -7.35 -2.96
C LEU A 133 0.51 -6.24 -2.70
N LEU A 134 1.66 -6.28 -3.39
CA LEU A 134 2.77 -5.33 -3.19
C LEU A 134 2.64 -4.07 -4.04
N LEU A 135 1.98 -4.16 -5.20
CA LEU A 135 1.91 -3.06 -6.16
C LEU A 135 1.38 -1.74 -5.55
N PRO A 136 0.30 -1.72 -4.74
CA PRO A 136 -0.19 -0.48 -4.16
C PRO A 136 0.77 0.10 -3.11
N LEU A 137 1.45 -0.75 -2.34
CA LEU A 137 2.45 -0.31 -1.36
C LEU A 137 3.65 0.32 -2.06
N LYS A 138 4.11 -0.25 -3.18
CA LYS A 138 5.13 0.34 -4.03
C LYS A 138 4.71 1.71 -4.55
N GLN A 139 3.48 1.83 -5.08
CA GLN A 139 2.97 3.11 -5.59
C GLN A 139 3.03 4.20 -4.51
N ILE A 140 2.62 3.87 -3.28
CA ILE A 140 2.71 4.78 -2.13
C ILE A 140 4.17 5.14 -1.80
N LEU A 141 5.10 4.17 -1.84
CA LEU A 141 6.52 4.44 -1.62
C LEU A 141 7.13 5.37 -2.68
N THR A 142 6.68 5.27 -3.93
CA THR A 142 7.15 6.16 -5.02
C THR A 142 6.54 7.56 -4.96
N SER A 143 5.29 7.68 -4.48
CA SER A 143 4.57 8.95 -4.42
C SER A 143 4.77 9.71 -3.10
N SER A 144 5.15 9.03 -2.02
CA SER A 144 5.23 9.61 -0.68
C SER A 144 6.67 9.81 -0.21
N PHE A 145 6.89 10.97 0.43
CA PHE A 145 8.18 11.39 0.96
C PHE A 145 8.14 11.61 2.48
N SER A 146 7.03 11.26 3.12
CA SER A 146 6.89 11.37 4.58
C SER A 146 7.46 10.13 5.26
N HIS A 147 8.40 10.32 6.18
CA HIS A 147 8.94 9.23 7.00
C HIS A 147 7.83 8.46 7.75
N LYS A 148 6.76 9.16 8.17
CA LYS A 148 5.60 8.52 8.80
C LYS A 148 4.91 7.53 7.85
N THR A 149 4.67 7.95 6.61
CA THR A 149 4.02 7.11 5.59
C THR A 149 4.92 5.92 5.24
N ILE A 150 6.22 6.15 5.07
CA ILE A 150 7.19 5.09 4.79
C ILE A 150 7.20 4.06 5.94
N SER A 151 7.26 4.50 7.19
CA SER A 151 7.20 3.62 8.37
C SER A 151 5.91 2.78 8.41
N ARG A 152 4.76 3.38 8.08
CA ARG A 152 3.48 2.65 7.97
C ARG A 152 3.52 1.61 6.85
N VAL A 153 4.13 1.91 5.71
CA VAL A 153 4.33 0.92 4.64
C VAL A 153 5.26 -0.21 5.10
N SER A 154 6.37 0.11 5.75
CA SER A 154 7.29 -0.90 6.32
C SER A 154 6.57 -1.83 7.31
N GLU A 155 5.66 -1.30 8.11
CA GLU A 155 4.83 -2.10 9.02
C GLU A 155 3.80 -2.98 8.28
N CYS A 156 3.17 -2.47 7.20
CA CYS A 156 2.33 -3.29 6.33
C CYS A 156 3.12 -4.45 5.74
N LEU A 157 4.30 -4.16 5.19
CA LEU A 157 5.20 -5.15 4.60
C LEU A 157 5.63 -6.20 5.62
N ARG A 158 5.89 -5.80 6.88
CA ARG A 158 6.18 -6.74 7.98
C ARG A 158 5.02 -7.72 8.21
N HIS A 159 3.78 -7.22 8.22
CA HIS A 159 2.59 -8.05 8.36
C HIS A 159 2.35 -8.95 7.14
N VAL A 160 2.67 -8.47 5.93
CA VAL A 160 2.64 -9.29 4.71
C VAL A 160 3.63 -10.44 4.83
N VAL A 161 4.89 -10.20 5.25
CA VAL A 161 5.88 -11.28 5.46
C VAL A 161 5.32 -12.35 6.40
N MET A 162 4.73 -11.95 7.52
CA MET A 162 4.12 -12.89 8.46
C MET A 162 3.04 -13.76 7.79
N GLY A 163 2.13 -13.13 7.04
CA GLY A 163 1.05 -13.83 6.34
C GLY A 163 1.53 -14.77 5.23
N VAL A 164 2.44 -14.29 4.36
CA VAL A 164 3.00 -15.08 3.25
C VAL A 164 3.75 -16.30 3.79
N THR A 165 4.47 -16.17 4.90
CA THR A 165 5.21 -17.30 5.49
C THR A 165 4.30 -18.31 6.21
N ASP A 166 3.03 -17.97 6.46
CA ASP A 166 2.00 -18.88 6.98
C ASP A 166 1.06 -19.39 5.87
N ASN A 167 1.29 -18.97 4.63
CA ASN A 167 0.49 -19.36 3.48
C ASN A 167 0.83 -20.79 3.05
N THR A 168 -0.20 -21.63 2.94
CA THR A 168 -0.09 -23.04 2.51
C THR A 168 -0.36 -23.24 1.03
N PHE A 169 -0.88 -22.23 0.33
CA PHE A 169 -1.27 -22.29 -1.08
C PHE A 169 -0.14 -21.91 -2.03
N VAL A 170 0.89 -21.23 -1.54
CA VAL A 170 2.06 -20.87 -2.32
C VAL A 170 3.20 -21.85 -2.04
N SER A 171 3.84 -22.33 -3.11
CA SER A 171 5.00 -23.22 -3.00
C SER A 171 6.22 -22.48 -2.44
N VAL A 172 7.10 -23.20 -1.75
CA VAL A 172 8.36 -22.61 -1.24
C VAL A 172 9.24 -22.12 -2.39
N GLU A 173 9.24 -22.83 -3.52
CA GLU A 173 9.97 -22.45 -4.73
C GLU A 173 9.48 -21.11 -5.30
N SER A 174 8.17 -20.97 -5.46
CA SER A 174 7.54 -19.71 -5.88
C SER A 174 7.90 -18.56 -4.93
N LEU A 175 7.90 -18.80 -3.62
CA LEU A 175 8.29 -17.80 -2.63
C LEU A 175 9.75 -17.38 -2.75
N LEU A 176 10.67 -18.31 -3.03
CA LEU A 176 12.08 -18.00 -3.25
C LEU A 176 12.29 -17.21 -4.54
N ILE A 177 11.63 -17.60 -5.63
CA ILE A 177 11.65 -16.87 -6.91
C ILE A 177 11.12 -15.45 -6.70
N PHE A 178 9.99 -15.31 -5.99
CA PHE A 178 9.40 -14.02 -5.66
C PHE A 178 10.35 -13.18 -4.81
N THR A 179 10.97 -13.77 -3.79
CA THR A 179 11.94 -13.10 -2.92
C THR A 179 13.13 -12.57 -3.73
N TYR A 180 13.71 -13.41 -4.60
CA TYR A 180 14.76 -12.99 -5.52
C TYR A 180 14.30 -11.87 -6.45
N GLY A 181 13.09 -11.98 -7.01
CA GLY A 181 12.53 -10.99 -7.90
C GLY A 181 12.32 -9.62 -7.25
N VAL A 182 11.90 -9.59 -5.98
CA VAL A 182 11.72 -8.35 -5.22
C VAL A 182 13.06 -7.74 -4.80
N THR A 183 14.02 -8.56 -4.36
CA THR A 183 15.35 -8.09 -3.93
C THR A 183 16.21 -7.61 -5.10
N SER A 184 16.10 -8.27 -6.26
CA SER A 184 16.93 -8.00 -7.43
C SER A 184 16.35 -6.94 -8.35
N ASP A 185 15.25 -6.27 -7.95
CA ASP A 185 14.47 -5.35 -8.79
C ASP A 185 14.28 -5.97 -10.18
N SER A 186 13.89 -7.24 -10.21
CA SER A 186 13.80 -8.05 -11.44
C SER A 186 12.37 -8.31 -11.86
N ILE A 187 11.39 -7.97 -11.02
CA ILE A 187 9.96 -8.06 -11.32
C ILE A 187 9.54 -6.79 -12.06
N PRO A 188 9.24 -6.83 -13.38
CA PRO A 188 8.87 -5.66 -14.20
C PRO A 188 7.73 -4.82 -13.59
N GLU A 189 6.75 -5.49 -13.00
CA GLU A 189 5.60 -4.90 -12.32
C GLU A 189 6.05 -4.07 -11.10
N LEU A 190 7.10 -4.51 -10.42
CA LEU A 190 7.71 -3.85 -9.27
C LEU A 190 8.88 -2.92 -9.64
N THR A 191 9.36 -2.93 -10.89
CA THR A 191 10.48 -2.08 -11.36
C THR A 191 10.05 -0.93 -12.29
N SER A 192 8.75 -0.78 -12.55
CA SER A 192 8.19 0.32 -13.35
C SER A 192 8.44 1.72 -12.75
N ALA A 193 9.69 2.18 -12.84
CA ALA A 193 10.16 3.54 -12.65
C ALA A 193 11.48 3.83 -13.40
N VAL A 194 12.04 2.88 -14.18
CA VAL A 194 13.29 3.12 -14.92
C VAL A 194 13.26 2.52 -16.34
N LYS A 195 12.44 3.09 -17.23
CA LYS A 195 13.00 3.38 -18.56
C LYS A 195 13.61 4.76 -18.45
N LYS A 196 14.94 4.83 -18.24
CA LYS A 196 15.69 6.04 -18.63
C LYS A 196 15.29 6.30 -20.07
N LYS A 197 14.47 7.32 -20.30
CA LYS A 197 14.25 7.82 -21.65
C LYS A 197 15.62 8.31 -22.09
N GLU A 198 16.35 7.50 -22.85
CA GLU A 198 17.60 7.95 -23.44
C GLU A 198 17.24 9.17 -24.28
N LEU A 199 17.66 10.34 -23.81
CA LEU A 199 17.50 11.58 -24.54
C LEU A 199 18.24 11.37 -25.86
N THR A 200 17.51 11.42 -26.97
CA THR A 200 18.13 11.36 -28.29
C THR A 200 19.20 12.47 -28.40
N PRO A 201 20.27 12.28 -29.19
CA PRO A 201 21.35 13.27 -29.30
C PRO A 201 20.83 14.68 -29.61
N THR A 202 19.73 14.77 -30.36
CA THR A 202 19.02 16.01 -30.69
C THR A 202 18.34 16.69 -29.48
N GLN A 203 17.91 15.93 -28.47
CA GLN A 203 17.33 16.48 -27.23
C GLN A 203 18.40 16.97 -26.25
N ARG A 204 19.58 16.33 -26.21
CA ARG A 204 20.73 16.79 -25.42
C ARG A 204 21.26 18.13 -25.95
N GLU A 205 21.32 18.28 -27.27
CA GLU A 205 21.77 19.53 -27.91
C GLU A 205 20.79 20.70 -27.70
N LYS A 206 19.48 20.44 -27.68
CA LYS A 206 18.48 21.48 -27.34
C LYS A 206 18.54 21.91 -25.88
N LEU A 207 18.95 21.03 -24.96
CA LEU A 207 19.15 21.33 -23.55
C LEU A 207 20.44 22.12 -23.30
N SER A 208 21.52 21.85 -24.05
CA SER A 208 22.78 22.59 -23.93
C SER A 208 22.71 24.01 -24.51
N ARG A 209 21.84 24.24 -25.51
CA ARG A 209 21.57 25.57 -26.07
C ARG A 209 20.64 26.44 -25.22
N ARG A 210 20.04 25.89 -24.16
CA ARG A 210 19.16 26.65 -23.27
C ARG A 210 20.07 27.49 -22.36
N GLN A 211 20.17 28.79 -22.64
CA GLN A 211 20.94 29.71 -21.79
C GLN A 211 20.46 29.59 -20.34
N VAL A 212 21.43 29.49 -19.43
CA VAL A 212 21.17 29.47 -17.99
C VAL A 212 20.77 30.90 -17.61
N ASP A 213 19.54 31.09 -17.15
CA ASP A 213 19.04 32.41 -16.74
C ASP A 213 19.97 33.04 -15.69
N THR A 214 20.63 34.15 -16.02
CA THR A 214 21.57 34.89 -15.14
C THR A 214 20.83 35.84 -14.19
N PHE A 215 19.70 35.43 -13.62
CA PHE A 215 19.04 36.24 -12.59
C PHE A 215 19.76 36.02 -11.24
N ILE A 216 20.36 37.08 -10.70
CA ILE A 216 21.04 37.08 -9.38
C ILE A 216 20.03 36.83 -8.24
N ILE A 217 18.74 37.07 -8.47
CA ILE A 217 17.68 36.85 -7.49
C ILE A 217 16.85 35.65 -7.96
N PRO A 218 16.92 34.48 -7.29
CA PRO A 218 16.02 33.38 -7.58
C PRO A 218 14.57 33.79 -7.27
N ALA A 219 13.63 33.42 -8.14
CA ALA A 219 12.21 33.65 -7.89
C ALA A 219 11.80 33.07 -6.53
N ALA A 220 11.06 33.85 -5.73
CA ALA A 220 10.67 33.46 -4.39
C ALA A 220 10.00 32.06 -4.39
N PRO A 221 10.41 31.14 -3.50
CA PRO A 221 9.86 29.80 -3.47
C PRO A 221 8.39 29.87 -3.07
N ARG A 222 7.48 29.59 -4.00
CA ARG A 222 6.05 29.48 -3.71
C ARG A 222 5.83 28.19 -2.93
N THR A 223 5.62 28.33 -1.62
CA THR A 223 5.24 27.24 -0.72
C THR A 223 3.86 26.69 -1.07
N ARG A 224 3.74 25.36 -0.98
CA ARG A 224 2.51 24.58 -1.11
C ARG A 224 1.57 24.90 0.06
N SER A 225 0.74 25.92 -0.07
CA SER A 225 -0.43 26.12 0.79
C SER A 225 -1.37 27.13 0.14
N GLY A 226 -2.46 26.63 -0.46
CA GLY A 226 -3.61 27.48 -0.77
C GLY A 226 -4.37 27.77 0.52
N TYR A 227 -4.69 29.03 0.78
CA TYR A 227 -5.94 29.36 1.45
C TYR A 227 -6.87 29.94 0.40
N SER A 228 -7.89 29.17 0.08
CA SER A 228 -9.04 29.59 -0.71
C SER A 228 -9.80 30.69 0.04
N GLY A 229 -9.91 31.86 -0.59
CA GLY A 229 -10.84 32.91 -0.20
C GLY A 229 -11.24 33.66 -1.45
N ALA A 230 -12.26 33.16 -2.15
CA ALA A 230 -12.95 33.94 -3.16
C ALA A 230 -13.74 35.06 -2.47
N GLN A 231 -13.53 36.32 -2.85
CA GLN A 231 -14.57 37.16 -3.48
C GLN A 231 -14.15 38.64 -3.62
N SER A 232 -14.57 39.18 -4.76
CA SER A 232 -14.90 40.59 -5.06
C SER A 232 -13.75 41.60 -5.23
N GLY A 233 -13.73 42.24 -6.40
CA GLY A 233 -12.95 43.45 -6.65
C GLY A 233 -12.40 43.55 -8.08
N SER A 234 -13.21 44.08 -8.97
CA SER A 234 -12.89 44.49 -10.35
C SER A 234 -11.63 45.37 -10.46
N GLY A 235 -10.69 44.99 -11.34
CA GLY A 235 -9.52 45.79 -11.75
C GLY A 235 -8.91 45.22 -13.04
N PRO A 236 -8.33 46.06 -13.93
CA PRO A 236 -8.27 45.77 -15.36
C PRO A 236 -7.29 44.67 -15.76
N GLU A 237 -7.79 43.81 -16.64
CA GLU A 237 -7.13 42.69 -17.29
C GLU A 237 -6.07 43.16 -18.29
N SER A 238 -4.80 43.35 -17.89
CA SER A 238 -3.74 43.59 -18.89
C SER A 238 -2.30 43.27 -18.48
N PHE A 239 -2.04 42.47 -17.44
CA PHE A 239 -0.65 42.12 -17.08
C PHE A 239 -0.37 40.64 -16.74
N THR A 240 -1.31 39.73 -16.97
CA THR A 240 -1.19 38.30 -16.59
C THR A 240 -1.18 37.35 -17.78
N ARG A 241 -0.51 37.74 -18.88
CA ARG A 241 -0.21 36.85 -20.01
C ARG A 241 1.28 36.85 -20.31
N MET A 242 2.10 36.19 -19.49
CA MET A 242 3.43 35.77 -19.98
C MET A 242 4.14 34.65 -19.23
N TYR A 243 3.73 34.33 -17.99
CA TYR A 243 4.43 33.29 -17.22
C TYR A 243 3.49 32.11 -16.94
N GLY A 244 3.64 31.07 -17.77
CA GLY A 244 3.01 29.77 -17.57
C GLY A 244 3.37 29.22 -16.19
N ALA A 245 2.35 28.79 -15.47
CA ALA A 245 2.49 28.14 -14.17
C ALA A 245 3.23 26.79 -14.34
N ILE A 246 4.55 26.82 -14.21
CA ILE A 246 5.36 25.61 -14.04
C ILE A 246 5.40 25.34 -12.55
N THR A 247 4.56 24.43 -12.09
CA THR A 247 4.65 23.80 -10.78
C THR A 247 5.94 22.97 -10.73
N ALA A 248 7.06 23.60 -10.41
CA ALA A 248 8.33 22.90 -10.22
C ALA A 248 8.29 22.09 -8.92
N THR A 249 7.74 20.88 -8.97
CA THR A 249 8.02 19.85 -7.98
C THR A 249 9.52 19.56 -8.03
N ALA A 250 10.20 19.62 -6.88
CA ALA A 250 11.62 19.28 -6.79
C ALA A 250 11.93 17.96 -7.51
N LYS A 251 13.00 17.93 -8.30
CA LYS A 251 13.49 16.68 -8.94
C LYS A 251 14.03 15.77 -7.84
N VAL A 252 13.16 14.97 -7.24
CA VAL A 252 13.56 13.97 -6.24
C VAL A 252 13.70 12.62 -6.95
N SER A 253 14.75 11.88 -6.59
CA SER A 253 15.02 10.54 -7.10
C SER A 253 13.80 9.64 -6.84
N THR A 254 13.27 9.04 -7.90
CA THR A 254 12.22 8.01 -7.86
C THR A 254 12.66 6.76 -7.09
N ASN A 255 13.95 6.67 -6.75
CA ASN A 255 14.60 5.51 -6.14
C ASN A 255 14.88 5.69 -4.63
N THR A 256 14.47 6.81 -4.02
CA THR A 256 14.81 7.11 -2.61
C THR A 256 14.32 6.02 -1.64
N ASN A 257 13.16 5.42 -1.91
CA ASN A 257 12.52 4.45 -1.01
C ASN A 257 12.62 2.98 -1.48
N ALA A 258 13.37 2.69 -2.55
CA ALA A 258 13.46 1.32 -3.07
C ALA A 258 14.11 0.34 -2.08
N HIS A 259 14.98 0.85 -1.20
CA HIS A 259 15.59 0.07 -0.12
C HIS A 259 14.55 -0.61 0.79
N VAL A 260 13.33 -0.05 0.92
CA VAL A 260 12.24 -0.62 1.73
C VAL A 260 11.73 -1.95 1.14
N LEU A 261 11.69 -2.07 -0.19
CA LEU A 261 11.30 -3.32 -0.86
C LEU A 261 12.41 -4.37 -0.77
N VAL A 262 13.67 -3.94 -0.88
CA VAL A 262 14.83 -4.81 -0.67
C VAL A 262 14.84 -5.36 0.77
N GLU A 263 14.61 -4.50 1.78
CA GLU A 263 14.46 -4.89 3.18
C GLU A 263 13.32 -5.88 3.39
N PHE A 264 12.18 -5.69 2.72
CA PHE A 264 11.08 -6.65 2.73
C PHE A 264 11.50 -8.02 2.17
N GLY A 265 12.19 -8.05 1.02
CA GLY A 265 12.68 -9.31 0.42
C GLY A 265 13.66 -10.03 1.34
N LEU A 266 14.60 -9.32 1.94
CA LEU A 266 15.56 -9.89 2.90
C LEU A 266 14.85 -10.43 4.17
N ARG A 267 13.85 -9.71 4.68
CA ARG A 267 13.04 -10.17 5.83
C ARG A 267 12.23 -11.42 5.49
N LEU A 268 11.66 -11.49 4.29
CA LEU A 268 10.95 -12.66 3.82
C LEU A 268 11.90 -13.86 3.77
N PHE A 269 13.07 -13.69 3.16
CA PHE A 269 14.11 -14.73 3.10
C PHE A 269 14.54 -15.22 4.49
N HIS A 270 14.85 -14.28 5.39
CA HIS A 270 15.24 -14.61 6.77
C HIS A 270 14.13 -15.38 7.51
N THR A 271 12.87 -15.01 7.31
CA THR A 271 11.73 -15.68 7.95
C THR A 271 11.53 -17.10 7.39
N LEU A 272 11.73 -17.30 6.08
CA LEU A 272 11.69 -18.62 5.44
C LEU A 272 12.78 -19.54 5.97
N LEU A 273 14.00 -19.03 6.15
CA LEU A 273 15.12 -19.75 6.78
C LEU A 273 14.80 -20.13 8.22
N LYS A 274 14.29 -19.17 9.02
CA LYS A 274 13.97 -19.38 10.43
C LYS A 274 12.88 -20.44 10.64
N LYS A 275 11.91 -20.56 9.73
CA LYS A 275 10.85 -21.58 9.82
C LYS A 275 11.26 -22.97 9.29
N GLU A 276 12.54 -23.18 8.96
CA GLU A 276 13.10 -24.46 8.51
C GLU A 276 12.44 -25.06 7.27
N ARG A 277 11.68 -24.25 6.50
CA ARG A 277 10.99 -24.69 5.27
C ARG A 277 11.95 -25.17 4.18
N LEU A 278 13.23 -24.82 4.31
CA LEU A 278 14.31 -25.11 3.37
C LEU A 278 15.11 -26.37 3.74
N ARG A 279 14.76 -27.09 4.82
CA ARG A 279 15.50 -28.29 5.25
C ARG A 279 15.21 -29.54 4.43
N SER A 280 14.05 -29.60 3.78
CA SER A 280 13.50 -30.84 3.18
C SER A 280 13.70 -30.99 1.67
N GLY A 281 14.30 -30.01 0.97
CA GLY A 281 14.45 -30.03 -0.49
C GLY A 281 15.78 -29.45 -0.97
N ASP A 282 16.16 -29.74 -2.21
CA ASP A 282 17.38 -29.22 -2.83
C ASP A 282 17.16 -27.79 -3.35
N TYR A 283 17.08 -26.83 -2.43
CA TYR A 283 16.83 -25.42 -2.74
C TYR A 283 18.09 -24.63 -3.09
N ARG A 284 19.25 -25.30 -3.21
CA ARG A 284 20.55 -24.66 -3.46
C ARG A 284 20.52 -23.74 -4.68
N GLY A 285 19.93 -24.20 -5.78
CA GLY A 285 19.80 -23.41 -7.01
C GLY A 285 18.98 -22.13 -6.87
N PHE A 286 18.09 -22.03 -5.88
CA PHE A 286 17.29 -20.83 -5.60
C PHE A 286 17.95 -19.90 -4.57
N VAL A 287 18.80 -20.46 -3.70
CA VAL A 287 19.50 -19.70 -2.65
C VAL A 287 20.80 -19.10 -3.17
N ASP A 288 21.54 -19.81 -4.02
CA ASP A 288 22.84 -19.36 -4.53
C ASP A 288 22.78 -17.98 -5.22
N PRO A 289 21.75 -17.64 -6.03
CA PRO A 289 21.62 -16.30 -6.62
C PRO A 289 21.37 -15.18 -5.60
N LEU A 290 20.83 -15.51 -4.41
CA LEU A 290 20.56 -14.54 -3.34
C LEU A 290 21.83 -14.18 -2.56
N VAL A 291 22.82 -15.07 -2.50
CA VAL A 291 24.07 -14.87 -1.75
C VAL A 291 24.82 -13.59 -2.17
N PRO A 292 25.15 -13.36 -3.45
CA PRO A 292 25.85 -12.14 -3.86
C PRO A 292 25.01 -10.87 -3.59
N MET A 293 23.68 -10.97 -3.67
CA MET A 293 22.79 -9.83 -3.34
C MET A 293 22.85 -9.47 -1.86
N ILE A 294 22.85 -10.46 -0.98
CA ILE A 294 23.01 -10.24 0.48
C ILE A 294 24.37 -9.61 0.76
N THR A 295 25.44 -10.08 0.12
CA THR A 295 26.78 -9.48 0.25
C THR A 295 26.80 -8.01 -0.19
N ASN A 296 26.16 -7.69 -1.31
CA ASN A 296 26.03 -6.31 -1.77
C ASN A 296 25.20 -5.45 -0.80
N CYS A 297 24.12 -6.00 -0.23
CA CYS A 297 23.30 -5.30 0.76
C CYS A 297 24.06 -5.02 2.07
N LEU A 298 24.95 -5.91 2.50
CA LEU A 298 25.81 -5.70 3.68
C LEU A 298 26.80 -4.55 3.48
N SER A 299 27.17 -4.26 2.24
CA SER A 299 28.05 -3.11 1.90
C SER A 299 27.28 -1.78 1.75
N ALA A 300 25.95 -1.81 1.70
CA ALA A 300 25.13 -0.64 1.44
C ALA A 300 24.76 0.10 2.74
N PRO A 301 25.01 1.42 2.86
CA PRO A 301 24.77 2.18 4.10
C PRO A 301 23.29 2.42 4.44
N GLN A 302 22.37 2.05 3.53
CA GLN A 302 20.94 2.40 3.60
C GLN A 302 20.03 1.25 4.02
N VAL A 303 20.54 0.02 4.06
CA VAL A 303 19.74 -1.17 4.41
C VAL A 303 19.94 -1.46 5.89
N LYS A 304 18.86 -1.36 6.68
CA LYS A 304 18.85 -1.89 8.05
C LYS A 304 18.72 -3.41 7.96
N VAL A 305 19.85 -4.08 8.07
CA VAL A 305 19.95 -5.55 8.22
C VAL A 305 19.50 -5.94 9.62
#